data_AF-A0A356PBY6-F1
#
_entry.id   AF-A0A356PBY6-F1
#
_cell.length_a   1.000
_cell.length_b   1.000
_cell.length_c   1.000
_cell.angle_alpha   90.00
_cell.angle_beta   90.00
_cell.angle_gamma   90.00
#
_symmetry.space_group_name_H-M   'P 1'
#
loop_
_entity.id
_entity.type
_entity.pdbx_description
1 polymer ?
#
loop_
_entity_poly.entity_id
_entity_poly.type
_entity_poly.pdbx_seq_one_letter_code
_entity_poly.pdbx_strand_id
1 'polypeptide(L)' 'MFPRCVIGLIPLELESKIKMISNAAGTGAKLALLSSSEFRREKAIAEVVEFVELGSYPRFNSIFGQCTFF' A
#
# COMPACT_ATOMS: atom_id res chain seq x y z
N MET A 1 -2.19 18.45 -10.18
CA MET A 1 -2.37 18.49 -8.73
C MET A 1 -3.32 17.38 -8.32
N PHE A 2 -2.76 16.29 -7.82
CA PHE A 2 -3.48 15.12 -7.40
C PHE A 2 -4.16 15.41 -6.04
N PRO A 3 -5.49 15.38 -5.92
CA PRO A 3 -6.20 15.85 -4.72
C PRO A 3 -5.73 15.21 -3.40
N ARG A 4 -5.31 13.93 -3.46
CA ARG A 4 -4.78 13.19 -2.30
C ARG A 4 -3.43 13.70 -1.80
N CYS A 5 -2.63 14.32 -2.68
CA CYS A 5 -1.38 14.97 -2.27
C CYS A 5 -1.64 16.31 -1.58
N VAL A 6 -2.73 17.00 -1.95
CA VAL A 6 -3.10 18.30 -1.39
C VAL A 6 -3.55 18.19 0.06
N ILE A 7 -4.34 17.15 0.36
CA ILE A 7 -4.83 16.88 1.71
C ILE A 7 -3.81 16.10 2.55
N GLY A 8 -2.52 16.04 2.18
CA GLY A 8 -1.49 15.35 2.97
C GLY A 8 -1.62 13.83 3.10
N LEU A 9 -2.50 13.17 2.34
CA LEU A 9 -2.66 11.70 2.38
C LEU A 9 -1.50 10.98 1.69
N ILE A 10 -0.95 11.59 0.63
CA ILE A 10 0.20 11.07 -0.11
C ILE A 10 1.23 12.21 -0.19
N PRO A 11 2.53 11.95 0.03
CA PRO A 11 3.56 12.96 -0.14
C PRO A 11 3.50 13.63 -1.51
N LEU A 12 3.66 14.96 -1.56
CA LEU A 12 3.55 15.75 -2.80
C LEU A 12 4.65 15.38 -3.79
N GLU A 13 5.83 15.00 -3.29
CA GLU A 13 7.00 14.58 -4.07
C GLU A 13 6.73 13.30 -4.87
N LEU A 14 5.67 12.55 -4.53
CA LEU A 14 5.27 11.35 -5.22
C LEU A 14 4.18 11.57 -6.28
N GLU A 15 3.64 12.78 -6.45
CA GLU A 15 2.52 13.04 -7.36
C GLU A 15 2.77 12.48 -8.78
N SER A 16 3.98 12.65 -9.30
CA SER A 16 4.38 12.18 -10.64
C SER A 16 4.60 10.67 -10.73
N LYS A 17 4.65 9.95 -9.60
CA LYS A 17 4.93 8.51 -9.51
C LYS A 17 3.67 7.67 -9.24
N ILE A 18 2.50 8.30 -9.08
CA ILE A 18 1.27 7.59 -8.70
C ILE A 18 0.64 6.93 -9.92
N LYS A 19 0.44 5.61 -9.83
CA LYS A 19 -0.40 4.86 -10.76
C LYS A 19 -1.61 4.31 -10.01
N MET A 20 -2.81 4.71 -10.43
CA MET A 20 -4.03 4.17 -9.85
C MET A 20 -4.24 2.74 -10.34
N ILE A 21 -4.49 1.84 -9.39
CA ILE A 21 -5.04 0.52 -9.66
C ILE A 21 -6.43 0.45 -9.02
N SER A 22 -7.33 -0.34 -9.61
CA SER A 22 -8.65 -0.58 -9.01
C SER A 22 -8.51 -1.58 -7.85
N ASN A 23 -9.55 -2.36 -7.54
CA ASN A 23 -9.48 -3.38 -6.50
C ASN A 23 -8.43 -4.47 -6.81
N ALA A 24 -7.20 -4.25 -6.34
CA ALA A 24 -6.08 -5.16 -6.54
C ALA A 24 -6.33 -6.55 -5.95
N ALA A 25 -7.01 -6.63 -4.80
CA ALA A 25 -7.35 -7.90 -4.18
C ALA A 25 -8.32 -8.71 -5.06
N GLY A 26 -9.35 -8.07 -5.60
CA GLY A 26 -10.30 -8.71 -6.52
C GLY A 26 -9.66 -9.11 -7.85
N THR A 27 -8.78 -8.28 -8.40
CA THR A 27 -8.03 -8.60 -9.62
C THR A 27 -7.05 -9.76 -9.39
N GLY A 28 -6.31 -9.77 -8.28
CA GLY A 28 -5.40 -10.85 -7.89
C GLY A 28 -6.12 -12.18 -7.73
N ALA A 29 -7.23 -12.20 -6.97
CA ALA A 29 -8.04 -13.41 -6.80
C ALA A 29 -8.51 -14.04 -8.12
N LYS A 30 -8.88 -13.21 -9.11
CA LYS A 30 -9.23 -13.69 -10.45
C LYS A 30 -8.01 -14.26 -11.19
N LEU A 31 -6.85 -13.62 -11.10
CA LEU A 31 -5.61 -14.08 -11.75
C LEU A 31 -5.14 -15.43 -11.16
N ALA A 32 -5.16 -15.54 -9.84
CA ALA A 32 -4.89 -16.78 -9.11
C ALA A 32 -5.79 -17.94 -9.54
N LEU A 33 -7.10 -17.68 -9.68
CA LEU A 33 -8.07 -18.69 -10.08
C LEU A 33 -7.88 -19.16 -11.54
N LEU A 34 -7.51 -18.23 -12.43
CA LEU A 34 -7.39 -18.50 -13.86
C LEU A 34 -6.02 -19.05 -14.27
N SER A 35 -4.97 -18.87 -13.46
CA SER A 35 -3.61 -19.24 -13.83
C SER A 35 -2.82 -19.88 -12.68
N SER A 36 -2.38 -21.12 -12.90
CA SER A 36 -1.52 -21.83 -11.93
C SER A 36 -0.14 -21.20 -11.77
N SER A 37 0.37 -20.47 -12.77
CA SER A 37 1.64 -19.75 -12.65
C SER A 37 1.50 -18.52 -11.77
N GLU A 38 0.41 -17.76 -11.92
CA GLU A 38 0.14 -16.61 -11.06
C GLU A 38 -0.15 -17.06 -9.63
N PHE A 39 -0.89 -18.15 -9.44
CA PHE A 39 -1.10 -18.73 -8.10
C PHE A 39 0.23 -19.12 -7.40
N ARG A 40 1.17 -19.75 -8.12
CA ARG A 40 2.51 -20.05 -7.57
C ARG A 40 3.31 -18.79 -7.28
N ARG A 41 3.18 -17.76 -8.12
CA ARG A 41 3.85 -16.46 -7.94
C ARG A 41 3.33 -15.74 -6.69
N GLU A 42 2.02 -15.75 -6.44
CA GLU A 42 1.45 -15.17 -5.22
C GLU A 42 2.02 -15.81 -3.96
N LYS A 43 2.19 -17.15 -3.96
CA LYS A 43 2.83 -17.86 -2.86
C LYS A 43 4.28 -17.40 -2.64
N ALA A 44 5.07 -17.29 -3.71
CA ALA A 44 6.45 -16.82 -3.63
C ALA A 44 6.56 -15.38 -3.10
N ILE A 45 5.59 -14.51 -3.43
CA ILE A 45 5.52 -13.16 -2.88
C ILE A 45 5.20 -13.21 -1.39
N ALA A 46 4.22 -14.02 -0.98
CA ALA A 46 3.84 -14.16 0.43
C ALA A 46 5.01 -14.68 1.30
N GLU A 47 5.89 -15.51 0.74
CA GLU A 47 7.08 -16.03 1.42
C GLU A 47 8.15 -14.95 1.69
N VAL A 48 8.20 -13.86 0.91
CA VAL A 48 9.19 -12.78 1.06
C VAL A 48 8.64 -11.51 1.71
N VAL A 49 7.33 -11.43 1.93
CA VAL A 49 6.72 -10.26 2.57
C VAL A 49 6.92 -10.34 4.08
N GLU A 50 7.49 -9.28 4.65
CA GLU A 50 7.72 -9.15 6.08
C GLU A 50 6.69 -8.22 6.71
N PHE A 51 6.26 -8.58 7.92
CA PHE A 51 5.40 -7.73 8.73
C PHE A 51 6.24 -6.79 9.60
N VAL A 52 5.91 -5.49 9.56
CA VAL A 52 6.56 -4.45 10.39
C VAL A 52 5.54 -3.90 11.38
N GLU A 53 5.79 -4.12 12.68
CA GLU A 53 4.89 -3.69 13.76
C GLU A 53 5.09 -2.20 14.11
N LEU A 54 4.28 -1.34 13.49
CA LEU A 54 4.36 0.11 13.71
C LEU A 54 3.83 0.56 15.08
N GLY A 55 2.94 -0.20 15.73
CA GLY A 55 2.41 0.16 17.05
C GLY A 55 3.46 0.11 18.16
N SER A 56 4.50 -0.70 17.97
CA SER A 56 5.67 -0.77 18.86
C SER A 56 6.63 0.41 18.69
N TYR A 57 6.48 1.20 17.62
CA TYR A 57 7.41 2.29 17.32
C TYR A 57 7.13 3.50 18.22
N PRO A 58 8.09 3.94 19.06
CA PRO A 58 7.83 4.98 20.06
C PRO A 58 7.33 6.32 19.50
N ARG A 59 7.67 6.64 18.24
CA ARG A 59 7.24 7.89 17.60
C ARG A 59 5.96 7.76 16.78
N PHE A 60 5.37 6.57 16.65
CA PHE A 60 4.18 6.36 15.81
C PHE A 60 3.05 7.30 16.19
N ASN A 61 2.66 7.34 17.48
CA ASN A 61 1.58 8.21 17.96
C ASN A 61 1.88 9.69 17.75
N SER A 62 3.14 10.11 17.93
CA SER A 62 3.54 11.51 17.70
C SER A 62 3.45 11.89 16.22
N ILE A 63 3.92 11.02 15.33
CA ILE A 63 3.89 11.26 13.87
C ILE A 63 2.44 11.25 13.39
N PHE A 64 1.65 10.27 13.82
CA PHE A 64 0.23 10.17 13.46
C PHE A 64 -0.56 11.42 13.91
N GLY A 65 -0.32 11.89 15.14
CA GLY A 65 -0.91 13.13 15.65
C GLY A 65 -0.53 14.36 14.82
N GLN A 66 0.73 14.49 14.39
CA GLN A 66 1.17 15.57 13.50
C GLN A 66 0.45 15.52 12.14
N CYS A 67 0.20 14.32 11.61
CA CYS A 67 -0.51 14.15 10.34
C CYS A 67 -2.04 14.28 10.44
N THR A 68 -2.60 14.48 11.64
CA THR A 68 -4.06 14.62 11.84
C THR A 68 -4.56 16.06 11.64
N PHE A 69 -3.65 17.04 11.71
CA PHE A 69 -3.96 18.45 11.48
C PHE A 69 -3.44 18.85 10.09
N PHE A 70 -4.34 19.24 9.20
CA PHE A 70 -4.03 19.79 7.87
C PHE A 70 -3.67 21.27 7.96
#